data_AF-A0A9D6GEV4-F1
#
_entry.id   AF-A0A9D6GEV4-F1
#
_cell.length_a   1.000
_cell.length_b   1.000
_cell.length_c   1.000
_cell.angle_alpha   90.00
_cell.angle_beta   90.00
_cell.angle_gamma   90.00
#
_symmetry.space_group_name_H-M   'P 1'
#
loop_
_entity.id
_entity.type
_entity.pdbx_description
1 polymer ?
#
loop_
_entity_poly.entity_id
_entity_poly.type
_entity_poly.pdbx_seq_one_letter_code
_entity_poly.pdbx_strand_id
1 'polypeptide(L)'
;MQRQGVGTVMLRTLVSECNPGYLAAYTRNPAIIKIIQNESSAVYPLVDDVELHGMATSMSDATYIDALYHVNRYGEEGLFVGEDPADNPLESGGVSLKQQFSGLASAGNALILTARVRK
;
A
#
# COMPACT_ATOMS: atom_id res chain seq x y z
N MET A 1 -8.14 13.89 -18.13
CA MET A 1 -7.10 12.86 -18.43
C MET A 1 -6.88 11.97 -17.20
N GLN A 2 -7.89 11.21 -16.76
CA GLN A 2 -7.76 10.27 -15.63
C GLN A 2 -7.75 8.83 -16.16
N ARG A 3 -6.87 7.97 -15.62
CA ARG A 3 -6.84 6.50 -15.71
C ARG A 3 -6.44 5.83 -17.05
N GLN A 4 -5.32 6.21 -17.66
CA GLN A 4 -4.76 5.45 -18.81
C GLN A 4 -4.04 4.15 -18.42
N GLY A 5 -4.11 3.69 -17.15
CA GLY A 5 -3.45 2.46 -16.71
C GLY A 5 -1.91 2.52 -16.70
N VAL A 6 -1.31 3.70 -16.89
CA VAL A 6 0.16 3.87 -16.97
C VAL A 6 0.87 3.26 -15.77
N GLY A 7 0.38 3.48 -14.55
CA GLY A 7 0.98 2.88 -13.35
C GLY A 7 0.93 1.35 -13.35
N THR A 8 -0.15 0.76 -13.87
CA THR A 8 -0.26 -0.69 -14.05
C THR A 8 0.71 -1.20 -15.09
N VAL A 9 0.84 -0.51 -16.24
CA VAL A 9 1.78 -0.87 -17.29
C VAL A 9 3.22 -0.79 -16.77
N MET A 10 3.57 0.29 -16.07
CA MET A 10 4.91 0.45 -15.48
C MET A 10 5.22 -0.63 -14.45
N LEU A 11 4.28 -0.96 -13.55
CA LEU A 11 4.50 -2.05 -12.59
C LEU A 11 4.66 -3.39 -13.29
N ARG A 12 3.83 -3.69 -14.30
CA ARG A 12 3.92 -4.94 -15.05
C ARG A 12 5.24 -5.05 -15.80
N THR A 13 5.68 -3.97 -16.45
CA THR A 13 7.00 -3.92 -17.10
C THR A 13 8.11 -4.17 -16.08
N LEU A 14 8.08 -3.51 -14.92
CA LEU A 14 9.05 -3.73 -13.85
C LEU A 14 9.06 -5.20 -13.39
N VAL A 15 7.89 -5.79 -13.16
CA VAL A 15 7.77 -7.21 -12.75
C VAL A 15 8.32 -8.14 -13.83
N SER A 16 7.99 -7.87 -15.10
CA SER A 16 8.45 -8.67 -16.23
C SER A 16 9.96 -8.57 -16.46
N GLU A 17 10.55 -7.38 -16.34
CA GLU A 17 11.95 -7.14 -16.66
C GLU A 17 12.88 -7.49 -15.49
N CYS A 18 12.50 -7.16 -14.26
CA CYS A 18 13.33 -7.39 -13.08
C CYS A 18 13.06 -8.74 -12.41
N ASN A 19 11.93 -9.39 -12.71
CA ASN A 19 11.48 -10.65 -12.10
C ASN A 19 11.64 -10.67 -10.56
N PRO A 20 11.14 -9.66 -9.84
CA PRO A 20 11.29 -9.61 -8.39
C PRO A 20 10.45 -10.71 -7.73
N GLY A 21 10.95 -11.33 -6.65
CA GLY A 21 10.16 -12.24 -5.83
C GLY A 21 9.09 -11.52 -5.00
N TYR A 22 9.37 -10.27 -4.63
CA TYR A 22 8.54 -9.48 -3.73
C TYR A 22 8.50 -8.01 -4.16
N LEU A 23 7.41 -7.34 -3.81
CA LEU A 23 7.24 -5.90 -3.92
C LEU A 23 7.03 -5.32 -2.53
N ALA A 24 7.53 -4.10 -2.31
CA ALA A 24 7.28 -3.35 -1.09
C ALA A 24 6.95 -1.89 -1.43
N ALA A 25 6.03 -1.29 -0.69
CA ALA A 25 5.62 0.09 -0.90
C ALA A 25 5.13 0.75 0.39
N TYR A 26 5.26 2.07 0.45
CA TYR A 26 4.57 2.91 1.42
C TYR A 26 3.42 3.60 0.71
N THR A 27 2.19 3.51 1.20
CA THR A 27 1.05 4.11 0.52
C THR A 27 -0.06 4.54 1.46
N ARG A 28 -0.86 5.49 0.98
CA ARG A 28 -2.19 5.85 1.52
C ARG A 28 -3.28 5.71 0.46
N ASN A 29 -2.92 5.26 -0.74
CA ASN A 29 -3.78 5.32 -1.91
C ASN A 29 -4.29 3.91 -2.27
N PRO A 30 -5.61 3.66 -2.19
CA PRO A 30 -6.20 2.36 -2.50
C PRO A 30 -5.90 1.91 -3.94
N ALA A 31 -5.72 2.83 -4.90
CA ALA A 31 -5.35 2.47 -6.27
C ALA A 31 -3.97 1.81 -6.35
N ILE A 32 -3.01 2.22 -5.52
CA ILE A 32 -1.67 1.59 -5.47
C ILE A 32 -1.79 0.17 -4.91
N ILE A 33 -2.61 -0.02 -3.87
CA ILE A 33 -2.88 -1.34 -3.29
C ILE A 33 -3.44 -2.28 -4.37
N LYS A 34 -4.43 -1.83 -5.13
CA LYS A 34 -5.03 -2.61 -6.23
C LYS A 34 -4.03 -2.98 -7.32
N ILE A 35 -3.20 -2.02 -7.73
CA ILE A 35 -2.18 -2.25 -8.76
C ILE A 35 -1.20 -3.32 -8.30
N ILE A 36 -0.72 -3.26 -7.06
CA ILE A 36 0.17 -4.28 -6.47
C ILE A 36 -0.55 -5.62 -6.36
N GLN A 37 -1.79 -5.64 -5.89
CA GLN A 37 -2.59 -6.84 -5.71
C GLN A 37 -2.82 -7.60 -7.04
N ASN A 38 -3.00 -6.89 -8.15
CA ASN A 38 -3.17 -7.51 -9.47
C ASN A 38 -1.96 -8.33 -9.90
N GLU A 39 -0.76 -7.92 -9.53
CA GLU A 39 0.52 -8.56 -9.89
C GLU A 39 1.04 -9.49 -8.77
N SER A 40 0.26 -9.68 -7.69
CA SER A 40 0.71 -10.39 -6.49
C SER A 40 -0.19 -11.58 -6.12
N SER A 41 0.39 -12.63 -5.56
CA SER A 41 -0.33 -13.79 -5.02
C SER A 41 -0.84 -13.55 -3.58
N ALA A 42 -0.14 -12.72 -2.82
CA ALA A 42 -0.48 -12.33 -1.45
C ALA A 42 0.01 -10.90 -1.20
N VAL A 43 -0.73 -10.12 -0.40
CA VAL A 43 -0.40 -8.73 -0.04
C VAL A 43 -0.69 -8.52 1.45
N TYR A 44 0.33 -8.27 2.24
CA TYR A 44 0.17 -7.76 3.61
C TYR A 44 -0.14 -6.26 3.53
N PRO A 45 -1.06 -5.71 4.35
CA PRO A 45 -1.84 -6.35 5.42
C PRO A 45 -3.24 -6.85 5.01
N LEU A 46 -3.50 -7.07 3.71
CA LEU A 46 -4.81 -7.58 3.26
C LEU A 46 -5.02 -9.05 3.60
N VAL A 47 -3.92 -9.81 3.71
CA VAL A 47 -3.91 -11.19 4.16
C VAL A 47 -2.91 -11.35 5.30
N ASP A 48 -3.20 -12.28 6.20
CA ASP A 48 -2.29 -12.67 7.27
C ASP A 48 -1.24 -13.66 6.72
N ASP A 49 -0.13 -13.12 6.25
CA ASP A 49 1.03 -13.88 5.74
C ASP A 49 2.26 -13.52 6.58
N VAL A 50 2.77 -14.51 7.33
CA VAL A 50 3.88 -14.33 8.30
C VAL A 50 5.16 -13.84 7.64
N GLU A 51 5.46 -14.32 6.44
CA GLU A 51 6.67 -13.91 5.71
C GLU A 51 6.55 -12.44 5.29
N LEU A 52 5.41 -12.06 4.71
CA LEU A 52 5.15 -10.69 4.29
C LEU A 52 5.11 -9.73 5.48
N HIS A 53 4.52 -10.15 6.60
CA HIS A 53 4.56 -9.39 7.85
C HIS A 53 6.00 -9.16 8.32
N GLY A 54 6.83 -10.21 8.38
CA GLY A 54 8.24 -10.08 8.77
C GLY A 54 9.02 -9.15 7.85
N MET A 55 8.78 -9.19 6.54
CA MET A 55 9.35 -8.23 5.60
C MET A 55 8.90 -6.79 5.90
N ALA A 56 7.62 -6.58 6.16
CA ALA A 56 7.08 -5.27 6.49
C ALA A 56 7.69 -4.72 7.78
N THR A 57 7.92 -5.57 8.79
CA THR A 57 8.57 -5.18 10.06
C THR A 57 10.02 -4.74 9.85
N SER A 58 10.69 -5.29 8.84
CA SER A 58 12.09 -4.94 8.52
C SER A 58 12.24 -3.63 7.74
N MET A 59 11.13 -3.02 7.31
CA MET A 59 11.16 -1.75 6.59
C MET A 59 11.51 -0.59 7.52
N SER A 60 12.21 0.41 6.99
CA SER A 60 12.64 1.58 7.75
C SER A 60 11.47 2.26 8.47
N ASP A 61 11.68 2.55 9.76
CA ASP A 61 10.72 3.25 10.62
C ASP A 61 9.34 2.56 10.72
N ALA A 62 9.31 1.24 10.52
CA ALA A 62 8.10 0.44 10.68
C ALA A 62 7.60 0.45 12.14
N THR A 63 6.36 0.90 12.31
CA THR A 63 5.67 0.97 13.59
C THR A 63 4.35 0.19 13.49
N TYR A 64 4.11 -0.71 14.43
CA TYR A 64 2.86 -1.46 14.51
C TYR A 64 1.80 -0.69 15.30
N ILE A 65 0.60 -0.57 14.74
CA ILE A 65 -0.59 0.01 15.40
C ILE A 65 -1.70 -1.04 15.37
N ASP A 66 -2.27 -1.25 14.19
CA ASP A 66 -3.20 -2.32 13.81
C ASP A 66 -2.69 -3.07 12.56
N ALA A 67 -1.95 -2.36 11.70
CA ALA A 67 -1.00 -2.89 10.73
C ALA A 67 0.37 -2.22 10.91
N LEU A 68 1.31 -2.45 9.98
CA LEU A 68 2.60 -1.76 9.96
C LEU A 68 2.53 -0.47 9.14
N TYR A 69 3.10 0.59 9.71
CA TYR A 69 3.13 1.92 9.14
C TYR A 69 4.52 2.51 9.21
N HIS A 70 4.82 3.41 8.26
CA HIS A 70 5.83 4.41 8.50
C HIS A 70 5.13 5.65 9.07
N VAL A 71 5.36 5.93 10.35
CA VAL A 71 4.75 7.08 11.04
C VAL A 71 5.37 8.37 10.51
N ASN A 72 4.53 9.39 10.31
CA ASN A 72 4.95 10.73 9.86
C ASN A 72 5.80 10.76 8.57
N ARG A 73 5.65 9.76 7.70
CA ARG A 73 6.40 9.66 6.44
C ARG A 73 6.26 10.90 5.56
N TYR A 74 5.08 11.53 5.56
CA TYR A 74 4.76 12.67 4.71
C TYR A 74 4.71 14.01 5.46
N GLY A 75 5.17 14.05 6.72
CA GLY A 75 5.02 15.23 7.59
C GLY A 75 3.61 15.38 8.15
N GLU A 76 3.44 16.32 9.10
CA GLU A 76 2.17 16.53 9.81
C GLU A 76 1.03 16.95 8.86
N GLU A 77 1.36 17.77 7.85
CA GLU A 77 0.43 18.23 6.82
C GLU A 77 0.01 17.12 5.84
N GLY A 78 0.73 15.99 5.84
CA GLY A 78 0.49 14.88 4.92
C GLY A 78 0.92 15.17 3.47
N LEU A 79 0.61 14.22 2.59
CA LEU A 79 0.99 14.29 1.17
C LEU A 79 -0.04 15.02 0.30
N PHE A 80 -1.30 15.03 0.70
CA PHE A 80 -2.43 15.46 -0.13
C PHE A 80 -3.11 16.67 0.49
N VAL A 81 -3.26 17.73 -0.30
CA VAL A 81 -4.01 18.92 0.08
C VAL A 81 -5.45 18.75 -0.42
N GLY A 82 -6.43 18.78 0.49
CA GLY A 82 -7.85 18.61 0.18
C GLY A 82 -8.33 17.18 0.40
N GLU A 83 -8.44 16.39 -0.67
CA GLU A 83 -8.96 15.01 -0.61
C GLU A 83 -7.82 14.00 -0.43
N ASP A 84 -7.81 13.31 0.71
CA ASP A 84 -6.86 12.25 0.99
C ASP A 84 -7.36 10.92 0.39
N PRO A 85 -6.59 10.26 -0.49
CA PRO A 85 -6.97 8.98 -1.08
C PRO A 85 -7.35 7.89 -0.05
N ALA A 86 -6.85 7.98 1.19
CA ALA A 86 -7.22 7.03 2.24
C ALA A 86 -8.68 7.18 2.71
N ASP A 87 -9.37 8.27 2.37
CA ASP A 87 -10.81 8.45 2.60
C ASP A 87 -11.67 7.61 1.65
N ASN A 88 -11.07 7.07 0.59
CA ASN A 88 -11.75 6.20 -0.35
C ASN A 88 -11.58 4.72 0.07
N PRO A 89 -12.58 3.87 -0.21
CA PRO A 89 -12.49 2.45 0.10
C PRO A 89 -11.56 1.73 -0.88
N LEU A 90 -11.06 0.55 -0.46
CA LEU A 90 -10.38 -0.34 -1.40
C LEU A 90 -11.39 -0.81 -2.44
N GLU A 91 -12.48 -1.50 -2.05
CA GLU A 91 -13.52 -1.94 -2.98
C GLU A 91 -14.75 -1.04 -2.99
N SER A 92 -15.48 -1.02 -4.12
CA SER A 92 -16.69 -0.23 -4.27
C SER A 92 -17.74 -0.64 -3.23
N GLY A 93 -18.23 0.32 -2.44
CA GLY A 93 -19.18 0.06 -1.35
C GLY A 93 -18.55 -0.48 -0.06
N GLY A 94 -17.22 -0.59 0.00
CA GLY A 94 -16.49 -0.91 1.24
C GLY A 94 -16.33 0.27 2.19
N VAL A 95 -15.67 0.02 3.32
CA VAL A 95 -15.24 1.06 4.26
C VAL A 95 -13.98 1.77 3.74
N SER A 96 -13.77 3.02 4.16
CA SER A 96 -12.58 3.77 3.74
C SER A 96 -11.30 3.09 4.20
N LEU A 97 -10.19 3.38 3.53
CA LEU A 97 -8.89 2.84 3.95
C LEU A 97 -8.52 3.28 5.37
N LYS A 98 -8.90 4.51 5.79
CA LYS A 98 -8.74 4.98 7.18
C LYS A 98 -9.58 4.19 8.19
N GLN A 99 -10.77 3.75 7.81
CA GLN A 99 -11.61 2.92 8.67
C GLN A 99 -11.07 1.49 8.78
N GLN A 100 -10.52 0.95 7.69
CA GLN A 100 -9.92 -0.38 7.66
C GLN A 100 -8.56 -0.42 8.37
N PHE A 101 -7.79 0.65 8.27
CA PHE A 101 -6.41 0.78 8.76
C PHE A 101 -6.28 2.08 9.57
N SER A 102 -6.58 1.98 10.87
CA SER A 102 -6.72 3.11 11.80
C SER A 102 -5.45 3.95 11.91
N GLY A 103 -4.26 3.38 11.68
CA GLY A 103 -3.01 4.15 11.58
C GLY A 103 -3.01 5.22 10.48
N LEU A 104 -3.89 5.13 9.47
CA LEU A 104 -4.04 6.14 8.43
C LEU A 104 -4.90 7.35 8.83
N ALA A 105 -5.50 7.35 10.03
CA ALA A 105 -6.22 8.52 10.54
C ALA A 105 -5.32 9.77 10.58
N SER A 106 -4.03 9.59 10.89
CA SER A 106 -3.01 10.65 10.73
C SER A 106 -2.63 10.78 9.26
N ALA A 107 -2.74 11.99 8.69
CA ALA A 107 -2.42 12.30 7.29
C ALA A 107 -0.94 12.05 6.93
N GLY A 108 -0.04 12.14 7.92
CA GLY A 108 1.39 11.93 7.73
C GLY A 108 1.81 10.47 7.64
N ASN A 109 0.98 9.52 8.09
CA ASN A 109 1.36 8.10 8.13
C ASN A 109 1.27 7.45 6.75
N ALA A 110 2.05 6.40 6.51
CA ALA A 110 1.93 5.58 5.31
C ALA A 110 1.79 4.11 5.68
N LEU A 111 0.83 3.41 5.08
CA LEU A 111 0.68 1.98 5.22
C LEU A 111 1.87 1.28 4.55
N ILE A 112 2.50 0.35 5.26
CA ILE A 112 3.53 -0.51 4.67
C ILE A 112 2.84 -1.68 3.99
N LEU A 113 3.09 -1.82 2.69
CA LEU A 113 2.70 -2.96 1.90
C LEU A 113 3.91 -3.81 1.58
N THR A 114 3.76 -5.11 1.74
CA THR A 114 4.67 -6.12 1.20
C THR A 114 3.84 -7.15 0.46
N ALA A 115 4.32 -7.59 -0.69
CA ALA A 115 3.56 -8.47 -1.57
C ALA A 115 4.46 -9.52 -2.22
N ARG A 116 3.94 -10.74 -2.35
CA ARG A 116 4.61 -11.83 -3.07
C ARG A 116 4.18 -11.80 -4.54
N VAL A 117 5.12 -11.56 -5.45
CA VAL A 117 4.82 -11.48 -6.89
C VAL A 117 4.27 -12.81 -7.40
N ARG A 118 3.24 -12.74 -8.24
CA ARG A 118 2.66 -13.93 -8.87
C ARG A 118 3.59 -14.38 -10.01
N LYS A 119 3.99 -15.66 -9.98
CA LYS A 119 4.72 -16.31 -11.06
C LYS A 119 3.78 -16.93 -12.07
#